data_AF-A0AAD2G7F7-F1
#
_entry.id   AF-A0AAD2G7F7-F1
#
_cell.length_a   1.000
_cell.length_b   1.000
_cell.length_c   1.000
_cell.angle_alpha   90.00
_cell.angle_beta   90.00
_cell.angle_gamma   90.00
#
_symmetry.space_group_name_H-M   'P 1'
#
loop_
_entity.id
_entity.type
_entity.pdbx_description
1 polymer ?
#
loop_
_entity_poly.entity_id
_entity_poly.type
_entity_poly.pdbx_seq_one_letter_code
_entity_poly.pdbx_strand_id
1 'polypeptide(L)'
;MKKADLFWRNGRHEEAYEMELLEIQLLTADGDDHAALADAYDRMASALLFSSNNDNGELEMRRKALEVRLSYLGHGTTEAADLYDDIAGHIDFMERNDGKALKMRKKALGIRIEDLRKESRSCSRELPSGRSSQNV
;
A
#
# COMPACT_ATOMS: atom_id res chain seq x y z
N MET A 1 18.22 14.00 -3.26
CA MET A 1 17.86 14.51 -1.93
C MET A 1 16.78 15.55 -2.15
N LYS A 2 15.56 15.33 -1.67
CA LYS A 2 14.46 16.28 -1.92
C LYS A 2 14.69 17.53 -1.08
N LYS A 3 14.22 18.68 -1.56
CA LYS A 3 14.38 19.96 -0.86
C LYS A 3 13.72 19.94 0.52
N ALA A 4 12.61 19.21 0.66
CA ALA A 4 11.93 18.96 1.93
C ALA A 4 12.84 18.25 2.96
N ASP A 5 13.58 17.21 2.57
CA ASP A 5 14.53 16.49 3.45
C ASP A 5 15.59 17.42 4.06
N LEU A 6 16.04 18.41 3.29
CA LEU A 6 17.00 19.40 3.76
C LEU A 6 16.36 20.34 4.80
N PHE A 7 15.11 20.74 4.60
CA PHE A 7 14.37 21.55 5.59
C PHE A 7 14.10 20.77 6.88
N TRP A 8 13.79 19.47 6.79
CA TRP A 8 13.68 18.57 7.94
C TRP A 8 14.97 18.55 8.76
N ARG A 9 16.13 18.38 8.10
CA ARG A 9 17.45 18.36 8.76
C ARG A 9 17.85 19.69 9.37
N ASN A 10 17.34 20.80 8.84
CA ASN A 10 17.65 22.15 9.29
C ASN A 10 16.65 22.69 10.34
N GLY A 11 15.71 21.86 10.82
CA GLY A 11 14.70 22.27 11.82
C GLY A 11 13.60 23.18 11.27
N ARG A 12 13.51 23.36 9.95
CA ARG A 12 12.48 24.17 9.27
C ARG A 12 11.28 23.29 8.92
N HIS A 13 10.63 22.76 9.96
CA HIS A 13 9.57 21.77 9.82
C HIS A 13 8.30 22.31 9.13
N GLU A 14 7.94 23.57 9.38
CA GLU A 14 6.78 24.22 8.76
C GLU A 14 6.95 24.34 7.25
N GLU A 15 8.10 24.83 6.79
CA GLU A 15 8.38 24.95 5.35
C GLU A 15 8.53 23.59 4.66
N ALA A 16 9.07 22.60 5.37
CA ALA A 16 9.13 21.24 4.87
C ALA A 16 7.72 20.65 4.67
N TYR A 17 6.82 20.93 5.60
CA TYR A 17 5.42 20.52 5.53
C TYR A 17 4.67 21.17 4.37
N GLU A 18 4.80 22.48 4.20
CA GLU A 18 4.20 23.21 3.07
C GLU A 18 4.68 22.68 1.70
N MET A 19 5.98 22.37 1.60
CA MET A 19 6.57 21.81 0.37
C MET A 19 6.02 20.43 0.03
N GLU A 20 5.89 19.52 1.01
CA GLU A 20 5.30 18.19 0.77
C GLU A 20 3.80 18.29 0.44
N LEU A 21 3.07 19.20 1.07
CA LEU A 21 1.65 19.43 0.76
C LEU A 21 1.47 19.95 -0.67
N LEU A 22 2.32 20.88 -1.10
CA LEU A 22 2.31 21.39 -2.48
C LEU A 22 2.65 20.27 -3.48
N GLU A 23 3.64 19.42 -3.16
CA GLU A 23 3.99 18.27 -4.00
C GLU A 23 2.81 17.31 -4.16
N ILE A 24 2.08 17.00 -3.08
CA ILE A 24 0.86 16.18 -3.14
C ILE A 24 -0.22 16.82 -4.02
N GLN A 25 -0.43 18.13 -3.90
CA GLN A 25 -1.43 18.83 -4.71
C GLN A 25 -1.11 18.76 -6.20
N LEU A 26 0.17 18.96 -6.57
CA LEU A 26 0.62 18.86 -7.95
C LEU A 26 0.47 17.43 -8.49
N LEU A 27 0.95 16.44 -7.74
CA LEU A 27 0.86 15.03 -8.11
C LEU A 27 -0.59 14.54 -8.24
N THR A 28 -1.50 15.07 -7.42
CA THR A 28 -2.93 14.76 -7.50
C THR A 28 -3.59 15.40 -8.73
N ALA A 29 -3.14 16.61 -9.12
CA ALA A 29 -3.66 17.31 -10.30
C ALA A 29 -3.19 16.68 -11.61
N ASP A 30 -1.93 16.22 -11.64
CA ASP A 30 -1.34 15.60 -12.83
C ASP A 30 -1.83 14.16 -13.04
N GLY A 31 -2.21 13.45 -11.97
CA GLY A 31 -2.88 12.14 -12.02
C GLY A 31 -2.01 10.97 -12.50
N ASP A 32 -0.83 11.22 -13.06
CA ASP A 32 -0.01 10.22 -13.75
C ASP A 32 1.06 9.55 -12.87
N ASP A 33 1.43 10.15 -11.73
CA ASP A 33 2.52 9.65 -10.87
C ASP A 33 2.02 9.20 -9.49
N HIS A 34 1.27 8.09 -9.49
CA HIS A 34 0.71 7.48 -8.27
C HIS A 34 1.80 6.98 -7.30
N ALA A 35 2.96 6.58 -7.80
CA ALA A 35 4.07 6.14 -6.95
C ALA A 35 4.68 7.32 -6.19
N ALA A 36 4.98 8.44 -6.87
CA ALA A 36 5.46 9.64 -6.21
C ALA A 36 4.43 10.21 -5.22
N LEU A 37 3.14 10.10 -5.54
CA LEU A 37 2.06 10.54 -4.65
C LEU A 37 2.02 9.71 -3.35
N ALA A 38 2.13 8.39 -3.45
CA ALA A 38 2.23 7.53 -2.27
C ALA A 38 3.46 7.87 -1.41
N ASP A 39 4.61 8.07 -2.06
CA ASP A 39 5.85 8.42 -1.36
C ASP A 39 5.77 9.80 -0.69
N ALA A 40 5.03 10.75 -1.26
CA ALA A 40 4.80 12.06 -0.65
C ALA A 40 3.96 11.96 0.64
N TYR A 41 2.91 11.13 0.63
CA TYR A 41 2.14 10.85 1.85
C TYR A 41 2.99 10.15 2.93
N ASP A 42 3.87 9.23 2.56
CA ASP A 42 4.79 8.58 3.51
C ASP A 42 5.82 9.55 4.10
N ARG A 43 6.30 10.52 3.32
CA ARG A 43 7.16 11.59 3.81
C ARG A 43 6.42 12.50 4.78
N MET A 44 5.16 12.84 4.50
CA MET A 44 4.31 13.58 5.46
C MET A 44 4.05 12.80 6.75
N ALA A 45 3.82 11.48 6.67
CA ALA A 45 3.66 10.64 7.84
C ALA A 45 4.94 10.66 8.70
N SER A 46 6.10 10.47 8.06
CA SER A 46 7.40 10.51 8.73
C SER A 46 7.67 11.88 9.37
N ALA A 47 7.31 12.96 8.68
CA ALA A 47 7.39 14.32 9.17
C ALA A 47 6.59 14.55 10.46
N LEU A 48 5.34 14.07 10.49
CA LEU A 48 4.45 14.19 11.66
C LEU A 48 4.95 13.39 12.86
N LEU A 49 5.59 12.24 12.61
CA LEU A 49 6.26 11.46 13.66
C LEU A 49 7.37 12.26 14.35
N PHE A 50 8.14 13.03 13.59
CA PHE A 50 9.24 13.84 14.14
C PHE A 50 8.78 15.17 14.76
N SER A 51 7.68 15.78 14.29
CA SER A 51 7.34 17.16 14.65
C SER A 51 6.69 17.34 16.01
N SER A 52 5.89 16.38 16.52
CA SER A 52 5.39 16.32 17.90
C SER A 52 4.21 15.34 17.99
N ASN A 53 4.35 14.18 18.64
CA ASN A 53 3.28 13.29 19.18
C ASN A 53 1.91 13.26 18.46
N ASN A 54 1.85 13.51 17.14
CA ASN A 54 0.62 13.59 16.38
C ASN A 54 0.44 12.26 15.67
N ASP A 55 0.38 11.21 16.49
CA ASP A 55 0.26 9.83 16.05
C ASP A 55 -0.98 9.66 15.16
N ASN A 56 -2.05 10.41 15.45
CA ASN A 56 -3.27 10.38 14.66
C ASN A 56 -3.07 10.93 13.24
N GLY A 57 -2.37 12.06 13.11
CA GLY A 57 -2.07 12.64 11.80
C GLY A 57 -1.09 11.80 10.99
N GLU A 58 -0.08 11.22 11.65
CA GLU A 58 0.87 10.30 11.04
C GLU A 58 0.17 9.09 10.43
N LEU A 59 -0.69 8.46 11.21
CA LEU A 59 -1.45 7.28 10.81
C LEU A 59 -2.40 7.60 9.66
N GLU A 60 -3.06 8.77 9.70
CA GLU A 60 -3.92 9.21 8.59
C GLU A 60 -3.14 9.39 7.27
N MET A 61 -1.94 9.99 7.32
CA MET A 61 -1.11 10.15 6.12
C MET A 61 -0.61 8.79 5.60
N ARG A 62 -0.20 7.88 6.50
CA ARG A 62 0.15 6.51 6.13
C ARG A 62 -1.02 5.77 5.49
N ARG A 63 -2.24 5.94 6.00
CA ARG A 63 -3.46 5.37 5.39
C ARG A 63 -3.67 5.88 3.97
N LYS A 64 -3.50 7.18 3.72
CA LYS A 64 -3.60 7.76 2.36
C LYS A 64 -2.54 7.20 1.42
N ALA A 65 -1.30 7.03 1.88
CA ALA A 65 -0.25 6.40 1.09
C ALA A 65 -0.64 4.97 0.68
N LEU A 66 -1.16 4.17 1.62
CA LEU A 66 -1.63 2.80 1.35
C LEU A 66 -2.78 2.77 0.34
N GLU A 67 -3.73 3.71 0.44
CA GLU A 67 -4.86 3.80 -0.51
C GLU A 67 -4.40 4.16 -1.93
N VAL A 68 -3.42 5.07 -2.07
CA VAL A 68 -2.81 5.39 -3.36
C VAL A 68 -2.04 4.19 -3.91
N ARG A 69 -1.27 3.48 -3.07
CA ARG A 69 -0.58 2.25 -3.50
C ARG A 69 -1.55 1.21 -4.03
N LEU A 70 -2.65 1.02 -3.32
CA LEU A 70 -3.67 0.07 -3.70
C LEU A 70 -4.38 0.44 -5.01
N SER A 71 -4.52 1.73 -5.35
CA SER A 71 -5.19 2.15 -6.58
C SER A 71 -4.40 1.80 -7.84
N TYR A 72 -3.05 1.86 -7.80
CA TYR A 72 -2.21 1.59 -8.98
C TYR A 72 -1.67 0.15 -9.05
N LEU A 73 -1.44 -0.54 -7.93
CA LEU A 73 -1.00 -1.95 -7.94
C LEU A 73 -2.06 -2.89 -8.53
N GLY A 74 -3.31 -2.45 -8.56
CA GLY A 74 -4.44 -3.27 -8.98
C GLY A 74 -4.85 -4.27 -7.89
N HIS A 75 -6.13 -4.63 -7.85
CA HIS A 75 -6.71 -5.40 -6.73
C HIS A 75 -6.45 -6.91 -6.76
N GLY A 76 -5.57 -7.40 -7.64
CA GLY A 76 -5.44 -8.83 -7.94
C GLY A 76 -4.06 -9.44 -7.66
N THR A 77 -3.14 -8.67 -7.08
CA THR A 77 -1.77 -9.09 -6.79
C THR A 77 -1.59 -9.41 -5.32
N THR A 78 -0.65 -10.30 -5.00
CA THR A 78 -0.32 -10.64 -3.61
C THR A 78 0.17 -9.42 -2.82
N GLU A 79 0.85 -8.48 -3.49
CA GLU A 79 1.23 -7.18 -2.93
C GLU A 79 0.02 -6.32 -2.53
N ALA A 80 -1.06 -6.34 -3.33
CA ALA A 80 -2.31 -5.66 -2.96
C ALA A 80 -3.01 -6.34 -1.77
N ALA A 81 -2.82 -7.65 -1.57
CA ALA A 81 -3.32 -8.34 -0.39
C ALA A 81 -2.63 -7.86 0.88
N ASP A 82 -1.32 -7.64 0.83
CA ASP A 82 -0.55 -7.11 1.96
C ASP A 82 -1.01 -5.68 2.30
N LEU A 83 -1.22 -4.83 1.30
CA LEU A 83 -1.77 -3.48 1.51
C LEU A 83 -3.17 -3.51 2.15
N TYR A 84 -4.03 -4.45 1.77
CA TYR A 84 -5.35 -4.60 2.41
C TYR A 84 -5.24 -5.01 3.89
N ASP A 85 -4.26 -5.84 4.25
CA ASP A 85 -4.02 -6.21 5.65
C ASP A 85 -3.45 -5.03 6.46
N ASP A 86 -2.56 -4.24 5.87
CA ASP A 86 -2.02 -3.02 6.50
C ASP A 86 -3.13 -1.99 6.77
N ILE A 87 -4.02 -1.77 5.80
CA ILE A 87 -5.21 -0.92 5.97
C ILE A 87 -6.12 -1.48 7.06
N ALA A 88 -6.30 -2.81 7.13
CA ALA A 88 -7.09 -3.42 8.19
C ALA A 88 -6.49 -3.18 9.57
N GLY A 89 -5.16 -3.34 9.71
CA GLY A 89 -4.45 -3.04 10.96
C GLY A 89 -4.60 -1.58 11.38
N HIS A 90 -4.51 -0.65 10.43
CA HIS A 90 -4.77 0.75 10.69
C HIS A 90 -6.21 1.00 11.19
N ILE A 91 -7.22 0.39 10.55
CA ILE A 91 -8.63 0.52 10.96
C ILE A 91 -8.87 -0.06 12.36
N ASP A 92 -8.29 -1.22 12.67
CA ASP A 92 -8.37 -1.85 14.00
C ASP A 92 -7.78 -0.92 15.07
N PHE A 93 -6.62 -0.33 14.80
CA PHE A 93 -5.92 0.52 15.76
C PHE A 93 -6.58 1.89 15.94
N MET A 94 -6.93 2.56 14.84
CA MET A 94 -7.40 3.96 14.84
C MET A 94 -8.91 4.10 14.97
N GLU A 95 -9.66 3.34 14.17
CA GLU A 95 -11.12 3.45 14.13
C GLU A 95 -11.81 2.51 15.11
N ARG A 96 -11.08 1.51 15.65
CA ARG A 96 -11.60 0.42 16.49
C ARG A 96 -12.85 -0.21 15.87
N ASN A 97 -12.80 -0.37 14.54
CA ASN A 97 -13.93 -0.82 13.73
C ASN A 97 -13.63 -2.19 13.11
N ASP A 98 -13.79 -3.23 13.94
CA ASP A 98 -13.54 -4.62 13.59
C ASP A 98 -14.31 -5.05 12.33
N GLY A 99 -15.50 -4.49 12.09
CA GLY A 99 -16.32 -4.80 10.91
C GLY A 99 -15.67 -4.33 9.61
N LYS A 100 -15.13 -3.11 9.59
CA LYS A 100 -14.40 -2.56 8.43
C LYS A 100 -13.06 -3.27 8.25
N ALA A 101 -12.32 -3.51 9.32
CA ALA A 101 -11.03 -4.20 9.26
C ALA A 101 -11.19 -5.64 8.76
N LEU A 102 -12.18 -6.38 9.28
CA LEU A 102 -12.50 -7.73 8.81
C LEU A 102 -12.88 -7.74 7.33
N LYS A 103 -13.58 -6.71 6.84
CA LYS A 103 -13.90 -6.58 5.42
C LYS A 103 -12.63 -6.44 4.56
N MET A 104 -11.63 -5.70 5.03
CA MET A 104 -10.35 -5.57 4.33
C MET A 104 -9.54 -6.87 4.38
N ARG A 105 -9.40 -7.52 5.55
CA ARG A 105 -8.73 -8.82 5.67
C ARG A 105 -9.37 -9.91 4.80
N LYS A 106 -10.70 -9.91 4.68
CA LYS A 106 -11.41 -10.83 3.77
C LYS A 106 -11.06 -10.61 2.30
N LYS A 107 -10.83 -9.37 1.88
CA LYS A 107 -10.36 -9.06 0.52
C LYS A 107 -8.93 -9.58 0.31
N ALA A 108 -8.02 -9.29 1.24
CA ALA A 108 -6.65 -9.81 1.21
C ALA A 108 -6.62 -11.34 1.07
N LEU A 109 -7.38 -12.03 1.91
CA LEU A 109 -7.50 -13.49 1.88
C LEU A 109 -8.04 -14.00 0.54
N GLY A 110 -9.06 -13.34 -0.03
CA GLY A 110 -9.61 -13.69 -1.33
C GLY A 110 -8.57 -13.66 -2.45
N ILE A 111 -7.69 -12.65 -2.44
CA ILE A 111 -6.60 -12.51 -3.41
C ILE A 111 -5.58 -13.64 -3.25
N ARG A 112 -5.11 -13.89 -2.02
CA ARG A 112 -4.13 -14.97 -1.75
C ARG A 112 -4.66 -16.35 -2.11
N ILE A 113 -5.94 -16.63 -1.88
CA ILE A 113 -6.58 -17.89 -2.29
C ILE A 113 -6.58 -18.02 -3.81
N GLU A 114 -6.90 -16.94 -4.54
CA GLU A 114 -6.91 -16.99 -6.01
C GLU A 114 -5.50 -17.15 -6.58
N ASP A 115 -4.50 -16.53 -5.97
CA ASP A 115 -3.09 -16.69 -6.34
C ASP A 115 -2.62 -18.16 -6.19
N LEU A 116 -2.87 -18.76 -5.03
CA LEU A 116 -2.58 -20.18 -4.77
C LEU A 116 -3.30 -21.13 -5.74
N ARG A 117 -4.52 -20.80 -6.15
CA ARG A 117 -5.26 -21.59 -7.15
C ARG A 117 -4.61 -21.52 -8.53
N LYS A 118 -4.07 -20.36 -8.92
CA LYS A 118 -3.33 -20.20 -10.19
C LYS A 118 -2.06 -21.05 -10.18
N GLU A 119 -1.31 -21.02 -9.09
CA GLU A 119 -0.11 -21.86 -8.90
C GLU A 119 -0.43 -23.36 -9.02
N SER A 120 -1.46 -23.83 -8.33
CA SER A 120 -1.90 -25.24 -8.39
C SER A 120 -2.34 -25.67 -9.80
N ARG A 121 -3.01 -24.80 -10.55
CA ARG A 121 -3.38 -25.04 -11.96
C ARG A 121 -2.19 -25.00 -12.92
N SER A 122 -1.14 -24.24 -12.61
CA SER A 122 0.11 -24.27 -13.38
C SER A 122 0.83 -25.59 -13.16
N CYS A 123 1.00 -25.98 -11.90
CA CYS A 123 1.65 -27.23 -11.51
C CYS A 123 0.94 -28.46 -12.09
N SER A 124 -0.41 -28.48 -12.09
CA SER A 124 -1.18 -29.58 -12.70
C SER A 124 -1.08 -29.65 -14.23
N ARG A 125 -0.74 -28.56 -14.91
CA ARG A 125 -0.55 -28.50 -16.37
C ARG A 125 0.86 -28.92 -16.82
N GLU A 126 1.85 -28.82 -15.93
CA GLU A 126 3.24 -29.17 -16.23
C GLU A 126 3.57 -30.65 -16.00
N LEU A 127 2.68 -31.42 -15.37
CA LEU A 127 2.83 -32.87 -15.32
C LEU A 127 2.65 -33.44 -16.75
N PRO A 128 3.70 -34.00 -17.38
CA PRO A 128 3.52 -34.65 -18.67
C PRO A 128 2.51 -35.77 -18.47
N SER A 129 1.39 -35.70 -19.17
CA SER A 129 0.45 -36.80 -19.26
C SER A 129 1.23 -38.01 -19.73
N GLY A 130 1.56 -38.90 -18.79
CA GLY A 130 2.32 -40.10 -19.05
C GLY A 130 1.61 -40.81 -20.19
N ARG A 131 2.19 -40.75 -21.40
CA ARG A 131 1.69 -41.46 -22.55
C ARG A 131 1.61 -42.91 -22.12
N SER A 132 0.39 -43.39 -21.99
CA SER A 132 0.08 -44.80 -21.96
C SER A 132 0.70 -45.40 -23.21
N SER A 133 1.90 -45.93 -23.07
CA SER A 133 2.50 -46.83 -24.04
C SER A 133 1.74 -48.15 -23.89
N GLN A 134 0.53 -48.18 -24.46
CA GLN A 134 0.04 -49.41 -25.04
C GLN A 134 0.90 -49.64 -26.26
N ASN A 135 1.83 -50.59 -26.19
CA ASN A 135 2.32 -51.26 -27.38
C ASN A 135 2.23 -52.77 -27.14
N VAL A 136 1.53 -53.35 -28.11
CA VAL A 136 1.17 -54.74 -28.40
C VAL A 136 2.40 -55.64 -28.46
#